data_AF-A0A8G2J099-F1
#
_entry.id   AF-A0A8G2J099-F1
#
_cell.length_a   1.000
_cell.length_b   1.000
_cell.length_c   1.000
_cell.angle_alpha   90.00
_cell.angle_beta   90.00
_cell.angle_gamma   90.00
#
_symmetry.space_group_name_H-M   'P 1'
#
loop_
_entity.id
_entity.type
_entity.pdbx_description
1 polymer ?
#
loop_
_entity_poly.entity_id
_entity_poly.type
_entity_poly.pdbx_seq_one_letter_code
_entity_poly.pdbx_strand_id
1 'polypeptide(L)'
;MKGNDMNVINRLIPTPWLSIAIVAAACAAPAAAMAQSQMTPEMRAQAMKVVQACKADLKQYCQGVQPGGGRIAACLQANRANLTPTCQATLAEVLPK
;
A
#
# COMPACT_ATOMS: atom_id res chain seq x y z
N MET A 1 -9.79 21.85 -10.23
CA MET A 1 -10.51 22.14 -11.49
C MET A 1 -9.47 22.39 -12.59
N LYS A 2 -9.42 21.50 -13.60
CA LYS A 2 -8.67 21.47 -14.89
C LYS A 2 -8.62 19.98 -15.28
N GLY A 3 -9.09 19.47 -16.41
CA GLY A 3 -9.70 20.02 -17.62
C GLY A 3 -10.49 18.90 -18.33
N ASN A 4 -10.99 19.23 -19.51
CA ASN A 4 -12.06 18.59 -20.28
C ASN A 4 -11.50 17.68 -21.39
N ASP A 5 -11.98 16.42 -21.53
CA ASP A 5 -11.68 15.57 -22.71
C ASP A 5 -12.92 14.78 -23.20
N MET A 6 -13.57 15.39 -24.21
CA MET A 6 -14.16 14.81 -25.43
C MET A 6 -14.25 13.26 -25.48
N ASN A 7 -15.42 12.62 -25.34
CA ASN A 7 -16.43 12.35 -26.39
C ASN A 7 -15.87 12.19 -27.83
N VAL A 8 -16.59 11.49 -28.70
CA VAL A 8 -16.48 11.51 -30.18
C VAL A 8 -15.70 10.37 -30.86
N ILE A 9 -14.48 9.98 -30.46
CA ILE A 9 -13.69 9.05 -31.31
C ILE A 9 -14.14 7.57 -31.22
N ASN A 10 -14.69 7.11 -30.08
CA ASN A 10 -15.09 5.70 -29.87
C ASN A 10 -16.48 5.34 -30.45
N ARG A 11 -17.04 6.20 -31.31
CA ARG A 11 -18.33 5.99 -31.99
C ARG A 11 -18.24 5.25 -33.33
N LEU A 12 -17.03 4.97 -33.84
CA LEU A 12 -16.85 4.18 -35.06
C LEU A 12 -16.78 2.69 -34.74
N ILE A 13 -17.94 2.18 -34.38
CA ILE A 13 -18.37 0.79 -34.45
C ILE A 13 -18.09 0.28 -35.87
N PRO A 14 -17.23 -0.73 -36.12
CA PRO A 14 -17.40 -1.56 -37.29
C PRO A 14 -18.46 -2.60 -36.94
N THR A 15 -19.59 -2.47 -37.63
CA THR A 15 -20.71 -3.41 -37.63
C THR A 15 -20.24 -4.86 -37.82
N PRO A 16 -20.95 -5.81 -37.20
CA PRO A 16 -20.42 -7.08 -36.74
C PRO A 16 -20.30 -8.09 -37.88
N TRP A 17 -19.15 -8.76 -37.98
CA TRP A 17 -19.05 -10.07 -38.61
C TRP A 17 -19.83 -11.08 -37.76
N LEU A 18 -21.13 -11.12 -38.05
CA LEU A 18 -21.99 -12.28 -37.89
C LEU A 18 -21.18 -13.52 -38.34
N SER A 19 -21.17 -14.58 -37.52
CA SER A 19 -20.37 -15.81 -37.66
C SER A 19 -18.95 -15.61 -37.10
N ILE A 20 -18.63 -16.09 -35.91
CA ILE A 20 -18.23 -17.48 -35.69
C ILE A 20 -18.30 -17.78 -34.18
N ALA A 21 -19.03 -18.85 -33.83
CA ALA A 21 -18.88 -19.75 -32.68
C ALA A 21 -18.83 -19.13 -31.26
N ILE A 22 -19.86 -19.24 -30.43
CA ILE A 22 -20.22 -20.47 -29.70
C ILE A 22 -18.97 -21.22 -29.21
N VAL A 23 -18.38 -20.76 -28.10
CA VAL A 23 -17.88 -21.51 -26.91
C VAL A 23 -16.94 -20.57 -26.14
N ALA A 24 -17.50 -19.75 -25.24
CA ALA A 24 -16.77 -19.14 -24.13
C ALA A 24 -17.76 -18.73 -23.03
N ALA A 25 -18.42 -19.73 -22.44
CA ALA A 25 -18.92 -19.61 -21.09
C ALA A 25 -17.71 -19.60 -20.14
N ALA A 26 -17.09 -18.43 -19.99
CA ALA A 26 -16.20 -18.09 -18.90
C ALA A 26 -16.24 -16.57 -18.78
N CYS A 27 -16.58 -16.10 -17.60
CA CYS A 27 -16.73 -14.71 -17.21
C CYS A 27 -15.57 -13.84 -17.73
N ALA A 28 -15.72 -13.15 -18.86
CA ALA A 28 -14.80 -12.11 -19.27
C ALA A 28 -15.19 -10.79 -18.58
N ALA A 29 -15.06 -10.77 -17.25
CA ALA A 29 -14.84 -9.50 -16.56
C ALA A 29 -13.42 -9.07 -16.91
N PRO A 30 -13.17 -7.88 -17.51
CA PRO A 30 -11.82 -7.36 -17.58
C PRO A 30 -11.29 -7.34 -16.15
N ALA A 31 -10.18 -8.03 -15.90
CA ALA A 31 -9.52 -8.29 -14.63
C ALA A 31 -9.84 -7.32 -13.48
N ALA A 32 -11.04 -7.42 -12.89
CA ALA A 32 -11.34 -6.88 -11.57
C ALA A 32 -11.02 -7.97 -10.55
N ALA A 33 -9.78 -8.44 -10.59
CA ALA A 33 -9.19 -9.32 -9.59
C ALA A 33 -7.82 -8.77 -9.17
N MET A 34 -7.73 -7.45 -8.96
CA MET A 34 -6.73 -6.90 -8.06
C MET A 34 -7.36 -6.80 -6.67
N ALA A 35 -7.44 -7.96 -6.01
CA ALA A 35 -7.57 -7.99 -4.57
C ALA A 35 -6.37 -7.22 -3.99
N GLN A 36 -6.70 -6.19 -3.22
CA GLN A 36 -5.80 -5.15 -2.75
C GLN A 36 -4.79 -5.72 -1.74
N SER A 37 -3.62 -6.14 -2.21
CA SER A 37 -2.51 -6.54 -1.33
C SER A 37 -1.20 -5.85 -1.74
N GLN A 38 -1.28 -4.61 -2.19
CA GLN A 38 -0.10 -3.85 -2.60
C GLN A 38 0.34 -2.94 -1.45
N MET A 39 1.33 -3.42 -0.69
CA MET A 39 2.14 -2.58 0.19
C MET A 39 2.78 -1.49 -0.69
N THR A 40 2.31 -0.25 -0.58
CA THR A 40 2.78 0.83 -1.47
C THR A 40 4.27 1.09 -1.24
N PRO A 41 5.02 1.54 -2.26
CA PRO A 41 6.41 1.98 -2.07
C PRO A 41 6.54 3.03 -0.94
N GLU A 42 5.49 3.83 -0.74
CA GLU A 42 5.41 4.80 0.34
C GLU A 42 5.37 4.14 1.73
N MET A 43 4.59 3.08 1.93
CA MET A 43 4.55 2.36 3.20
C MET A 43 5.91 1.76 3.58
N ARG A 44 6.66 1.26 2.59
CA ARG A 44 8.02 0.75 2.82
C ARG A 44 8.97 1.88 3.22
N ALA A 45 8.89 3.04 2.56
CA ALA A 45 9.69 4.20 2.91
C ALA A 45 9.39 4.70 4.34
N GLN A 46 8.10 4.76 4.71
CA GLN A 46 7.66 5.11 6.07
C GLN A 46 8.21 4.12 7.12
N ALA A 47 8.12 2.82 6.86
CA ALA A 47 8.68 1.81 7.75
C ALA A 47 10.20 1.98 7.93
N MET A 48 10.93 2.27 6.85
CA MET A 48 12.36 2.55 6.93
C MET A 48 12.67 3.82 7.72
N LYS A 49 11.85 4.87 7.57
CA LYS A 49 11.96 6.11 8.35
C LYS A 49 11.87 5.85 9.85
N VAL A 50 10.88 5.05 10.28
CA VAL A 50 10.73 4.63 11.69
C VAL A 50 11.96 3.85 12.14
N VAL A 51 12.41 2.85 11.37
CA VAL A 51 13.57 2.03 11.73
C VAL A 51 14.84 2.86 11.90
N GLN A 52 15.06 3.86 11.03
CA GLN A 52 16.22 4.74 11.15
C GLN A 52 16.13 5.67 12.36
N ALA A 53 15.00 6.35 12.54
CA ALA A 53 14.81 7.28 13.66
C ALA A 53 14.85 6.57 15.02
N CYS A 54 14.34 5.34 15.08
CA CYS A 54 14.24 4.54 16.30
C CYS A 54 15.39 3.55 16.47
N LYS A 55 16.49 3.63 15.70
CA LYS A 55 17.54 2.60 15.68
C LYS A 55 18.13 2.30 17.06
N ALA A 56 18.40 3.34 17.86
CA ALA A 56 18.93 3.18 19.22
C ALA A 56 17.89 2.51 20.14
N ASP A 57 16.65 3.00 20.08
CA ASP A 57 15.53 2.46 20.86
C ASP A 57 15.20 1.01 20.49
N LEU A 58 15.28 0.66 19.20
CA LEU A 58 15.08 -0.69 18.72
C LEU A 58 16.13 -1.66 19.28
N LYS A 59 17.38 -1.22 19.36
CA LYS A 59 18.47 -2.01 19.95
C LYS A 59 18.26 -2.21 21.46
N GLN A 60 17.70 -1.22 22.15
CA GLN A 60 17.52 -1.25 23.59
C GLN A 60 16.26 -1.99 24.04
N TYR A 61 15.13 -1.76 23.38
CA TYR A 61 13.81 -2.23 23.82
C TYR A 61 13.21 -3.33 22.94
N CYS A 62 13.61 -3.40 21.67
CA CYS A 62 13.02 -4.31 20.67
C CYS A 62 14.05 -5.29 20.10
N GLN A 63 15.10 -5.61 20.86
CA GLN A 63 16.12 -6.56 20.43
C GLN A 63 15.49 -7.93 20.19
N GLY A 64 15.76 -8.52 19.03
CA GLY A 64 15.19 -9.83 18.64
C GLY A 64 13.80 -9.78 18.01
N VAL A 65 13.16 -8.60 17.92
CA VAL A 65 11.92 -8.45 17.16
C VAL A 65 12.24 -8.58 15.67
N GLN A 66 11.71 -9.62 15.04
CA GLN A 66 11.88 -9.79 13.60
C GLN A 66 11.07 -8.74 12.82
N PRO A 67 11.64 -8.17 11.74
CA PRO A 67 10.93 -7.21 10.90
C PRO A 67 9.73 -7.83 10.17
N GLY A 68 8.83 -6.97 9.67
CA GLY A 68 7.63 -7.37 8.95
C GLY A 68 6.38 -7.54 9.83
N GLY A 69 5.21 -7.47 9.19
CA GLY A 69 3.91 -7.64 9.83
C GLY A 69 3.59 -6.62 10.94
N GLY A 70 4.22 -5.45 10.93
CA GLY A 70 3.99 -4.41 11.95
C GLY A 70 4.58 -4.71 13.34
N ARG A 71 5.30 -5.82 13.53
CA ARG A 71 5.83 -6.23 14.85
C ARG A 71 6.75 -5.20 15.49
N ILE A 72 7.61 -4.57 14.68
CA ILE A 72 8.50 -3.50 15.12
C ILE A 72 7.69 -2.30 15.63
N ALA A 73 6.66 -1.90 14.88
CA ALA A 73 5.80 -0.79 15.26
C ALA A 73 5.05 -1.10 16.57
N ALA A 74 4.54 -2.32 16.73
CA ALA A 74 3.90 -2.75 17.97
C ALA A 74 4.87 -2.73 19.18
N CYS A 75 6.10 -3.19 19.01
CA CYS A 75 7.10 -3.13 20.08
C CYS A 75 7.45 -1.69 20.49
N LEU A 76 7.65 -0.81 19.50
CA LEU A 76 7.89 0.60 19.76
C LEU A 76 6.68 1.24 20.46
N GLN A 77 5.46 0.91 20.03
CA GLN A 77 4.25 1.46 20.64
C GLN A 77 4.07 1.01 22.10
N ALA A 78 4.39 -0.25 22.42
CA ALA A 78 4.39 -0.74 23.80
C ALA A 78 5.42 -0.03 24.69
N ASN A 79 6.55 0.38 24.11
CA ASN A 79 7.63 1.08 24.82
C ASN A 79 7.61 2.60 24.67
N ARG A 80 6.54 3.18 24.11
CA ARG A 80 6.51 4.58 23.64
C ARG A 80 7.00 5.60 24.67
N ALA A 81 6.70 5.40 25.95
CA ALA A 81 7.12 6.28 27.04
C ALA A 81 8.64 6.26 27.32
N ASN A 82 9.32 5.16 26.97
CA ASN A 82 10.75 4.95 27.20
C ASN A 82 11.62 5.28 25.97
N LEU A 83 10.99 5.55 24.81
CA LEU A 83 11.70 5.86 23.58
C LEU A 83 12.27 7.28 23.61
N THR A 84 13.33 7.51 22.83
CA THR A 84 13.84 8.86 22.59
C THR A 84 12.77 9.80 22.01
N PRO A 85 12.84 11.13 22.29
CA PRO A 85 11.89 12.10 21.73
C PRO A 85 11.81 12.05 20.19
N THR A 86 12.94 11.83 19.53
CA THR A 86 13.04 11.70 18.07
C THR A 86 12.24 10.51 17.55
N CYS A 87 12.36 9.35 18.21
CA CYS A 87 11.61 8.16 17.83
C CYS A 87 10.10 8.34 18.10
N GLN A 88 9.73 8.94 19.23
CA GLN A 88 8.32 9.23 19.55
C GLN A 88 7.66 10.15 18.52
N ALA A 89 8.35 11.21 18.08
CA ALA A 89 7.88 12.13 17.07
C ALA A 89 7.68 11.43 15.72
N THR A 90 8.67 10.63 15.29
CA THR A 90 8.59 9.89 14.02
C THR A 90 7.46 8.85 14.05
N LEU A 91 7.29 8.15 15.18
CA LEU A 91 6.22 7.17 15.36
C LEU A 91 4.84 7.83 15.29
N ALA A 92 4.70 9.05 15.83
CA ALA A 92 3.46 9.83 15.75
C ALA A 92 3.14 10.31 14.34
N GLU A 93 4.16 10.56 13.52
CA GLU A 93 4.00 11.00 12.13
C GLU A 93 3.64 9.83 11.20
N VAL A 94 4.16 8.64 11.47
CA VAL A 94 4.00 7.47 10.59
C VAL A 94 2.80 6.59 10.96
N LEU A 95 2.44 6.48 12.24
CA LEU A 95 1.28 5.71 12.67
C LEU A 95 0.08 6.65 12.88
N PRO A 96 -0.87 6.73 11.92
CA PRO A 96 -2.15 7.36 12.20
C PRO A 96 -2.82 6.59 13.35
N LYS A 97 -3.34 7.34 14.33
CA LYS A 97 -4.05 6.78 15.49
C LYS A 97 -5.32 6.05 15.09
#